data_AF-A0A2P7TN59-F1
#
_entry.id   AF-A0A2P7TN59-F1
#
_cell.length_a   1.000
_cell.length_b   1.000
_cell.length_c   1.000
_cell.angle_alpha   90.00
_cell.angle_beta   90.00
_cell.angle_gamma   90.00
#
_symmetry.space_group_name_H-M   'P 1'
#
loop_
_entity.id
_entity.type
_entity.pdbx_description
1 polymer ?
#
loop_
_entity_poly.entity_id
_entity_poly.type
_entity_poly.pdbx_seq_one_letter_code
_entity_poly.pdbx_strand_id
1 'polypeptide(L)'
;MKNTLVLFYCLLTVFLPAVAQTSVSEGDNNEIRRQAVELIQEYEDLLNFISDSHQTNSDIEVAIANRLDEKLQQRLFISSDAIIEDDLSGNETNIKEVSIKKYLRDFDLFYEKGSPPNVNFKDIRVDEAKKNKYVYVQVYFETVFLNSDTRSKKVIGNSKRIATIRADKIDGRWVTCISSIVFGQPVGTPLEELPQQIVNITRGKTEIVKSGGPVNALYSVAMPGLGNYYVGKKRPYWIIGVVGYGLMGYGIASHVLSKKQYNQYSEASSQSEINDYYAKANRNHLVSNYLITVGATLWVSDIVTVFTKGLKNKRKNK
;
A
#
# COMPACT_ATOMS: atom_id res chain seq x y z
N MET A 1 -12.79 10.68 85.85
CA MET A 1 -13.81 10.72 84.78
C MET A 1 -13.14 11.13 83.49
N LYS A 2 -13.18 10.22 82.48
CA LYS A 2 -13.23 10.46 81.03
C LYS A 2 -12.16 11.37 80.39
N ASN A 3 -11.48 11.06 79.30
CA ASN A 3 -11.49 9.96 78.34
C ASN A 3 -10.17 10.06 77.53
N THR A 4 -9.68 8.89 77.14
CA THR A 4 -8.68 8.56 76.13
C THR A 4 -8.73 9.40 74.84
N LEU A 5 -7.58 9.78 74.27
CA LEU A 5 -7.42 9.77 72.81
C LEU A 5 -5.96 9.62 72.39
N VAL A 6 -5.67 8.45 71.82
CA VAL A 6 -4.44 8.05 71.13
C VAL A 6 -4.35 8.83 69.82
N LEU A 7 -3.25 9.56 69.57
CA LEU A 7 -2.96 10.14 68.25
C LEU A 7 -1.86 9.30 67.57
N PHE A 8 -2.32 8.33 66.79
CA PHE A 8 -1.52 7.46 65.94
C PHE A 8 -1.19 8.23 64.65
N TYR A 9 0.07 8.59 64.46
CA TYR A 9 0.55 9.29 63.26
C TYR A 9 0.67 8.27 62.11
N CYS A 10 -0.47 7.91 61.49
CA CYS A 10 -0.48 7.18 60.23
C CYS A 10 -0.05 8.12 59.10
N LEU A 11 1.20 7.97 58.66
CA LEU A 11 1.73 8.52 57.43
C LEU A 11 0.95 7.91 56.26
N LEU A 12 -0.16 8.56 55.88
CA LEU A 12 -0.98 8.20 54.73
C LEU A 12 -0.20 8.54 53.47
N THR A 13 0.55 7.58 52.93
CA THR A 13 1.07 7.65 51.57
C THR A 13 -0.12 7.69 50.62
N VAL A 14 -0.44 8.87 50.11
CA VAL A 14 -1.40 9.06 49.02
C VAL A 14 -0.79 8.40 47.79
N PHE A 15 -1.16 7.13 47.56
CA PHE A 15 -1.08 6.52 46.24
C PHE A 15 -2.07 7.29 45.36
N LEU A 16 -1.58 8.30 44.63
CA LEU A 16 -2.31 8.81 43.47
C LEU A 16 -2.39 7.65 42.48
N PRO A 17 -3.59 7.19 42.06
CA PRO A 17 -3.67 6.31 40.91
C PRO A 17 -3.07 7.08 39.73
N ALA A 18 -1.97 6.56 39.20
CA ALA A 18 -1.48 7.00 37.91
C ALA A 18 -2.65 6.89 36.93
N VAL A 19 -3.15 8.03 36.45
CA VAL A 19 -4.11 8.06 35.36
C VAL A 19 -3.40 7.41 34.19
N ALA A 20 -3.69 6.14 33.94
CA ALA A 20 -3.19 5.43 32.79
C ALA A 20 -3.61 6.23 31.56
N GLN A 21 -2.62 6.73 30.80
CA GLN A 21 -2.84 7.48 29.56
C GLN A 21 -3.62 6.58 28.58
N THR A 22 -4.94 6.78 28.52
CA THR A 22 -5.88 6.05 27.65
C THR A 22 -5.92 6.64 26.23
N SER A 23 -5.26 7.77 25.98
CA SER A 23 -5.20 8.43 24.68
C SER A 23 -3.92 8.07 23.92
N VAL A 24 -4.05 7.85 22.61
CA VAL A 24 -2.91 7.76 21.68
C VAL A 24 -2.20 9.12 21.66
N SER A 25 -0.86 9.16 21.62
CA SER A 25 -0.14 10.43 21.57
C SER A 25 -0.48 11.19 20.27
N GLU A 26 -0.43 12.52 20.29
CA GLU A 26 -0.76 13.33 19.10
C GLU A 26 0.13 12.99 17.90
N GLY A 27 1.43 12.74 18.15
CA GLY A 27 2.38 12.31 17.13
C GLY A 27 2.02 10.93 16.54
N ASP A 28 1.74 9.96 17.40
CA ASP A 28 1.30 8.62 16.98
C ASP A 28 -0.03 8.70 16.21
N ASN A 29 -0.97 9.53 16.67
CA ASN A 29 -2.27 9.75 16.02
C ASN A 29 -2.10 10.28 14.59
N ASN A 30 -1.27 11.31 14.41
CA ASN A 30 -1.00 11.89 13.10
C ASN A 30 -0.30 10.88 12.16
N GLU A 31 0.63 10.08 12.69
CA GLU A 31 1.29 9.03 11.92
C GLU A 31 0.30 7.95 11.46
N ILE A 32 -0.50 7.42 12.37
CA ILE A 32 -1.50 6.36 12.08
C ILE A 32 -2.53 6.87 11.06
N ARG A 33 -3.03 8.10 11.23
CA ARG A 33 -4.00 8.69 10.30
C ARG A 33 -3.42 8.86 8.90
N ARG A 34 -2.15 9.26 8.78
CA ARG A 34 -1.46 9.34 7.48
C ARG A 34 -1.36 7.96 6.82
N GLN A 35 -0.87 6.95 7.55
CA GLN A 35 -0.74 5.58 7.02
C GLN A 35 -2.12 5.00 6.63
N ALA A 36 -3.18 5.34 7.36
CA ALA A 36 -4.54 4.91 7.05
C ALA A 36 -5.08 5.49 5.72
N VAL A 37 -4.77 6.75 5.39
CA VAL A 37 -5.10 7.32 4.07
C VAL A 37 -4.33 6.60 2.97
N GLU A 38 -3.05 6.34 3.18
CA GLU A 38 -2.18 5.62 2.23
C GLU A 38 -2.72 4.21 1.96
N LEU A 39 -3.14 3.46 2.98
CA LEU A 39 -3.75 2.14 2.81
C LEU A 39 -5.01 2.17 1.94
N ILE A 40 -5.88 3.17 2.09
CA ILE A 40 -7.10 3.26 1.28
C ILE A 40 -6.78 3.58 -0.18
N GLN A 41 -5.74 4.37 -0.43
CA GLN A 41 -5.23 4.62 -1.79
C GLN A 41 -4.57 3.36 -2.38
N GLU A 42 -3.81 2.60 -1.59
CA GLU A 42 -3.24 1.32 -2.03
C GLU A 42 -4.32 0.27 -2.34
N TYR A 43 -5.44 0.30 -1.60
CA TYR A 43 -6.59 -0.52 -1.90
C TYR A 43 -7.25 -0.13 -3.23
N GLU A 44 -7.43 1.16 -3.50
CA GLU A 44 -7.88 1.66 -4.81
C GLU A 44 -6.93 1.18 -5.94
N ASP A 45 -5.63 1.31 -5.73
CA ASP A 45 -4.60 0.89 -6.69
C ASP A 45 -4.65 -0.62 -6.95
N LEU A 46 -4.90 -1.44 -5.92
CA LEU A 46 -5.06 -2.88 -6.07
C LEU A 46 -6.29 -3.22 -6.93
N LEU A 47 -7.44 -2.58 -6.69
CA LEU A 47 -8.62 -2.80 -7.52
C LEU A 47 -8.42 -2.33 -8.96
N ASN A 48 -7.74 -1.19 -9.17
CA ASN A 48 -7.38 -0.72 -10.50
C ASN A 48 -6.39 -1.67 -11.20
N PHE A 49 -5.45 -2.27 -10.47
CA PHE A 49 -4.57 -3.29 -11.01
C PHE A 49 -5.36 -4.53 -11.45
N ILE A 50 -6.24 -5.05 -10.60
CA ILE A 50 -7.06 -6.23 -10.92
C ILE A 50 -7.97 -5.99 -12.14
N SER A 51 -8.52 -4.77 -12.25
CA SER A 51 -9.44 -4.39 -13.33
C SER A 51 -8.78 -3.93 -14.63
N ASP A 52 -7.46 -3.87 -14.71
CA ASP A 52 -6.76 -3.50 -15.95
C ASP A 52 -6.75 -4.69 -16.93
N SER A 53 -7.27 -4.45 -18.14
CA SER A 53 -7.40 -5.46 -19.20
C SER A 53 -6.07 -6.04 -19.70
N HIS A 54 -4.93 -5.41 -19.38
CA HIS A 54 -3.61 -5.89 -19.78
C HIS A 54 -2.96 -6.84 -18.77
N GLN A 55 -3.52 -6.99 -17.57
CA GLN A 55 -2.94 -7.86 -16.54
C GLN A 55 -3.23 -9.33 -16.85
N THR A 56 -2.24 -10.17 -16.60
CA THR A 56 -2.44 -11.62 -16.68
C THR A 56 -3.04 -12.15 -15.38
N ASN A 57 -3.73 -13.29 -15.46
CA ASN A 57 -4.27 -13.94 -14.27
C ASN A 57 -3.17 -14.25 -13.24
N SER A 58 -1.98 -14.68 -13.68
CA SER A 58 -0.85 -14.92 -12.78
C SER A 58 -0.39 -13.66 -12.05
N ASP A 59 -0.35 -12.50 -12.74
CA ASP A 59 0.07 -11.25 -12.11
C ASP A 59 -0.95 -10.80 -11.06
N ILE A 60 -2.24 -10.96 -11.35
CA ILE A 60 -3.34 -10.68 -10.43
C ILE A 60 -3.29 -11.59 -9.20
N GLU A 61 -3.09 -12.90 -9.40
CA GLU A 61 -2.93 -13.88 -8.33
C GLU A 61 -1.79 -13.50 -7.38
N VAL A 62 -0.63 -13.14 -7.92
CA VAL A 62 0.55 -12.72 -7.15
C VAL A 62 0.30 -11.39 -6.42
N ALA A 63 -0.32 -10.41 -7.08
CA ALA A 63 -0.65 -9.12 -6.47
C ALA A 63 -1.61 -9.28 -5.27
N ILE A 64 -2.66 -10.10 -5.42
CA ILE A 64 -3.60 -10.40 -4.34
C ILE A 64 -2.88 -11.16 -3.21
N ALA A 65 -2.11 -12.19 -3.52
CA ALA A 65 -1.40 -12.99 -2.52
C ALA A 65 -0.48 -12.13 -1.64
N ASN A 66 0.32 -11.25 -2.25
CA ASN A 66 1.25 -10.37 -1.53
C ASN A 66 0.54 -9.35 -0.63
N ARG A 67 -0.71 -8.99 -0.94
CA ARG A 67 -1.48 -8.01 -0.14
C ARG A 67 -2.22 -8.66 1.04
N LEU A 68 -2.35 -9.99 1.03
CA LEU A 68 -3.01 -10.81 2.05
C LEU A 68 -2.06 -11.64 2.91
N ASP A 69 -0.77 -11.74 2.56
CA ASP A 69 0.21 -12.54 3.31
C ASP A 69 0.51 -11.93 4.69
N GLU A 70 0.05 -12.61 5.74
CA GLU A 70 0.25 -12.23 7.14
C GLU A 70 1.72 -12.17 7.56
N LYS A 71 2.63 -12.81 6.82
CA LYS A 71 4.07 -12.77 7.08
C LYS A 71 4.72 -11.49 6.60
N LEU A 72 4.08 -10.74 5.70
CA LEU A 72 4.61 -9.49 5.17
C LEU A 72 4.20 -8.33 6.08
N GLN A 73 5.18 -7.48 6.42
CA GLN A 73 4.92 -6.24 7.18
C GLN A 73 4.14 -5.20 6.36
N GLN A 74 4.28 -5.24 5.03
CA GLN A 74 3.63 -4.31 4.10
C GLN A 74 2.35 -4.90 3.49
N ARG A 75 1.65 -5.73 4.26
CA ARG A 75 0.35 -6.26 3.83
C ARG A 75 -0.72 -5.16 3.92
N LEU A 76 -1.69 -5.23 3.02
CA LEU A 76 -2.78 -4.26 2.97
C LEU A 76 -3.89 -4.63 3.96
N PHE A 77 -4.19 -5.92 4.08
CA PHE A 77 -5.24 -6.44 4.97
C PHE A 77 -4.65 -7.18 6.15
N ILE A 78 -5.36 -7.17 7.28
CA ILE A 78 -4.89 -7.82 8.52
C ILE A 78 -4.73 -9.33 8.35
N SER A 79 -5.59 -9.95 7.53
CA SER A 79 -5.56 -11.36 7.13
C SER A 79 -6.39 -11.56 5.86
N SER A 80 -6.34 -12.76 5.27
CA SER A 80 -7.21 -13.14 4.15
C SER A 80 -8.70 -13.19 4.51
N ASP A 81 -9.00 -13.25 5.80
CA ASP A 81 -10.35 -13.40 6.36
C ASP A 81 -10.93 -12.06 6.84
N ALA A 82 -10.22 -10.94 6.62
CA ALA A 82 -10.76 -9.61 6.84
C ALA A 82 -12.11 -9.47 6.12
N ILE A 83 -13.11 -8.89 6.79
CA ILE A 83 -14.48 -8.89 6.31
C ILE A 83 -14.72 -7.67 5.42
N ILE A 84 -15.41 -7.89 4.29
CA ILE A 84 -15.94 -6.83 3.44
C ILE A 84 -17.39 -7.10 3.09
N GLU A 85 -18.21 -6.05 3.11
CA GLU A 85 -19.59 -6.10 2.63
C GLU A 85 -19.63 -5.97 1.11
N ASP A 86 -20.13 -7.00 0.42
CA ASP A 86 -20.11 -7.14 -1.03
C ASP A 86 -21.01 -6.11 -1.75
N ASP A 87 -20.43 -5.25 -2.58
CA ASP A 87 -21.12 -4.33 -3.50
C ASP A 87 -21.17 -4.81 -4.94
N LEU A 88 -20.47 -5.89 -5.31
CA LEU A 88 -20.32 -6.32 -6.70
C LEU A 88 -21.61 -6.86 -7.30
N SER A 89 -22.52 -7.35 -6.46
CA SER A 89 -23.82 -7.85 -6.88
C SER A 89 -24.85 -6.76 -7.22
N GLY A 90 -24.55 -5.49 -6.92
CA GLY A 90 -25.43 -4.35 -7.21
C GLY A 90 -26.77 -4.37 -6.45
N ASN A 91 -26.89 -5.18 -5.40
CA ASN A 91 -28.08 -5.28 -4.55
C ASN A 91 -27.80 -4.80 -3.12
N GLU A 92 -28.12 -3.54 -2.85
CA GLU A 92 -27.95 -2.92 -1.52
C GLU A 92 -28.93 -3.46 -0.47
N THR A 93 -29.98 -4.20 -0.86
CA THR A 93 -31.01 -4.67 0.07
C THR A 93 -30.65 -5.97 0.80
N ASN A 94 -29.64 -6.69 0.32
CA ASN A 94 -29.14 -7.91 0.95
C ASN A 94 -27.61 -7.85 1.06
N ILE A 95 -27.15 -7.05 2.02
CA ILE A 95 -25.73 -6.85 2.30
C ILE A 95 -25.14 -8.19 2.75
N LYS A 96 -24.21 -8.71 1.97
CA LYS A 96 -23.51 -9.96 2.27
C LYS A 96 -22.09 -9.67 2.72
N GLU A 97 -21.76 -10.11 3.93
CA GLU A 97 -20.38 -10.14 4.40
C GLU A 97 -19.63 -11.31 3.74
N VAL A 98 -18.45 -11.02 3.20
CA VAL A 98 -17.54 -12.00 2.61
C VAL A 98 -16.12 -11.74 3.09
N SER A 99 -15.24 -12.74 2.98
CA SER A 99 -13.81 -12.52 3.20
C SER A 99 -13.22 -11.67 2.07
N ILE A 100 -12.21 -10.86 2.39
CA ILE A 100 -11.54 -10.01 1.41
C ILE A 100 -10.91 -10.85 0.29
N LYS A 101 -10.39 -12.04 0.61
CA LYS A 101 -9.87 -12.98 -0.39
C LYS A 101 -10.95 -13.35 -1.40
N LYS A 102 -12.16 -13.67 -0.91
CA LYS A 102 -13.29 -13.97 -1.78
C LYS A 102 -13.70 -12.74 -2.60
N TYR A 103 -13.81 -11.58 -1.96
CA TYR A 103 -14.18 -10.34 -2.65
C TYR A 103 -13.23 -9.99 -3.79
N LEU A 104 -11.91 -10.03 -3.58
CA LEU A 104 -10.93 -9.69 -4.61
C LEU A 104 -10.95 -10.68 -5.79
N ARG A 105 -11.27 -11.97 -5.53
CA ARG A 105 -11.47 -12.98 -6.58
C ARG A 105 -12.77 -12.74 -7.34
N ASP A 106 -13.85 -12.46 -6.63
CA ASP A 106 -15.14 -12.13 -7.24
C ASP A 106 -15.02 -10.83 -8.06
N PHE A 107 -14.23 -9.86 -7.60
CA PHE A 107 -13.92 -8.63 -8.33
C PHE A 107 -13.20 -8.93 -9.65
N ASP A 108 -12.14 -9.74 -9.63
CA ASP A 108 -11.42 -10.17 -10.84
C ASP A 108 -12.33 -10.87 -11.87
N LEU A 109 -13.27 -11.69 -11.39
CA LEU A 109 -14.16 -12.49 -12.22
C LEU A 109 -15.35 -11.69 -12.77
N PHE A 110 -15.93 -10.80 -11.97
CA PHE A 110 -17.23 -10.20 -12.24
C PHE A 110 -17.16 -8.70 -12.52
N TYR A 111 -16.08 -8.00 -12.20
CA TYR A 111 -15.89 -6.63 -12.63
C TYR A 111 -15.43 -6.58 -14.09
N GLU A 112 -16.14 -5.83 -14.93
CA GLU A 112 -15.72 -5.66 -16.32
C GLU A 112 -14.39 -4.89 -16.38
N LYS A 113 -13.36 -5.54 -16.93
CA LYS A 113 -12.01 -4.97 -17.02
C LYS A 113 -11.95 -3.86 -18.08
N GLY A 114 -11.12 -2.85 -17.85
CA GLY A 114 -10.99 -1.70 -18.74
C GLY A 114 -9.56 -1.20 -18.85
N SER A 115 -9.28 -0.43 -19.91
CA SER A 115 -8.05 0.33 -20.07
C SER A 115 -8.35 1.73 -20.60
N PRO A 116 -8.23 2.79 -19.77
CA PRO A 116 -7.71 2.76 -18.40
C PRO A 116 -8.67 2.06 -17.41
N PRO A 117 -8.14 1.47 -16.32
CA PRO A 117 -8.98 1.01 -15.21
C PRO A 117 -9.65 2.23 -14.55
N ASN A 118 -10.80 1.99 -13.92
CA ASN A 118 -11.75 3.06 -13.61
C ASN A 118 -12.47 2.91 -12.26
N VAL A 119 -11.75 2.33 -11.28
CA VAL A 119 -12.12 2.39 -9.87
C VAL A 119 -11.57 3.69 -9.29
N ASN A 120 -12.37 4.42 -8.52
CA ASN A 120 -11.94 5.67 -7.89
C ASN A 120 -12.50 5.80 -6.48
N PHE A 121 -11.66 6.17 -5.51
CA PHE A 121 -12.12 6.49 -4.17
C PHE A 121 -12.14 8.01 -3.92
N LYS A 122 -13.23 8.48 -3.33
CA LYS A 122 -13.46 9.92 -3.06
C LYS A 122 -13.78 10.16 -1.60
N ASP A 123 -13.74 11.45 -1.23
CA ASP A 123 -14.16 11.95 0.08
C ASP A 123 -13.53 11.20 1.27
N ILE A 124 -12.25 10.83 1.13
CA ILE A 124 -11.49 10.11 2.15
C ILE A 124 -11.33 10.99 3.39
N ARG A 125 -11.86 10.51 4.52
CA ARG A 125 -11.79 11.19 5.83
C ARG A 125 -11.39 10.19 6.90
N VAL A 126 -10.49 10.57 7.79
CA VAL A 126 -9.97 9.68 8.84
C VAL A 126 -10.27 10.25 10.21
N ASP A 127 -10.88 9.44 11.06
CA ASP A 127 -11.11 9.74 12.47
C ASP A 127 -9.80 9.78 13.28
N GLU A 128 -9.89 10.28 14.50
CA GLU A 128 -8.81 10.14 15.48
C GLU A 128 -8.58 8.67 15.87
N ALA A 129 -7.33 8.35 16.21
CA ALA A 129 -6.92 7.04 16.67
C ALA A 129 -7.53 6.75 18.04
N LYS A 130 -8.35 5.70 18.08
CA LYS A 130 -9.04 5.20 19.27
C LYS A 130 -8.24 4.02 19.81
N LYS A 131 -8.13 3.92 21.14
CA LYS A 131 -7.51 2.77 21.81
C LYS A 131 -8.57 2.02 22.60
N ASN A 132 -8.80 0.77 22.22
CA ASN A 132 -9.58 -0.18 22.99
C ASN A 132 -8.72 -1.43 23.24
N LYS A 133 -9.11 -2.60 22.71
CA LYS A 133 -8.27 -3.82 22.70
C LYS A 133 -7.00 -3.66 21.85
N TYR A 134 -7.07 -2.81 20.83
CA TYR A 134 -5.99 -2.42 19.93
C TYR A 134 -6.18 -0.95 19.55
N VAL A 135 -5.15 -0.34 18.94
CA VAL A 135 -5.26 1.00 18.37
C VAL A 135 -5.88 0.89 16.98
N TYR A 136 -6.84 1.75 16.66
CA TYR A 136 -7.48 1.76 15.36
C TYR A 136 -7.98 3.15 14.96
N VAL A 137 -8.14 3.36 13.66
CA VAL A 137 -8.87 4.50 13.08
C VAL A 137 -9.98 4.00 12.17
N GLN A 138 -10.98 4.85 11.94
CA GLN A 138 -12.00 4.62 10.92
C GLN A 138 -11.73 5.57 9.75
N VAL A 139 -11.74 5.02 8.54
CA VAL A 139 -11.61 5.79 7.31
C VAL A 139 -12.90 5.73 6.53
N TYR A 140 -13.52 6.88 6.33
CA TYR A 140 -14.73 7.05 5.53
C TYR A 140 -14.33 7.40 4.11
N PHE A 141 -14.93 6.77 3.11
CA PHE A 141 -14.67 7.05 1.69
C PHE A 141 -15.85 6.61 0.82
N GLU A 142 -15.95 7.14 -0.39
CA GLU A 142 -16.90 6.69 -1.41
C GLU A 142 -16.15 5.88 -2.46
N THR A 143 -16.58 4.64 -2.72
CA THR A 143 -16.15 3.87 -3.88
C THR A 143 -16.96 4.27 -5.11
N VAL A 144 -16.29 4.46 -6.23
CA VAL A 144 -16.91 4.79 -7.51
C VAL A 144 -16.45 3.77 -8.54
N PHE A 145 -17.37 2.89 -8.92
CA PHE A 145 -17.17 1.90 -9.97
C PHE A 145 -17.83 2.35 -11.26
N LEU A 146 -17.02 2.60 -12.28
CA LEU A 146 -17.50 3.10 -13.57
C LEU A 146 -17.83 1.99 -14.58
N ASN A 147 -17.36 0.75 -14.35
CA ASN A 147 -17.67 -0.40 -15.19
C ASN A 147 -18.80 -1.26 -14.64
N SER A 148 -19.28 -2.17 -15.50
CA SER A 148 -20.41 -3.05 -15.20
C SER A 148 -20.01 -4.38 -14.58
N ASP A 149 -20.95 -5.03 -13.90
CA ASP A 149 -20.85 -6.45 -13.56
C ASP A 149 -21.01 -7.27 -14.84
N THR A 150 -20.07 -8.17 -15.13
CA THR A 150 -20.07 -8.98 -16.35
C THR A 150 -21.30 -9.89 -16.48
N ARG A 151 -21.94 -10.25 -15.35
CA ARG A 151 -23.13 -11.12 -15.27
C ARG A 151 -24.42 -10.38 -15.56
N SER A 152 -24.59 -9.20 -14.95
CA SER A 152 -25.83 -8.42 -15.04
C SER A 152 -25.78 -7.34 -16.13
N LYS A 153 -24.58 -6.98 -16.60
CA LYS A 153 -24.29 -5.84 -17.48
C LYS A 153 -24.76 -4.49 -16.92
N LYS A 154 -25.05 -4.44 -15.62
CA LYS A 154 -25.40 -3.22 -14.90
C LYS A 154 -24.14 -2.61 -14.29
N VAL A 155 -24.00 -1.29 -14.40
CA VAL A 155 -22.97 -0.53 -13.68
C VAL A 155 -23.16 -0.77 -12.18
N ILE A 156 -22.08 -1.17 -11.50
CA ILE A 156 -22.11 -1.48 -10.06
C ILE A 156 -22.49 -0.22 -9.26
N GLY A 157 -21.96 0.93 -9.65
CA GLY A 157 -22.32 2.22 -9.10
C GLY A 157 -21.39 2.66 -7.97
N ASN A 158 -21.90 3.55 -7.11
CA ASN A 158 -21.12 4.13 -6.04
C ASN A 158 -21.60 3.62 -4.69
N SER A 159 -20.69 3.46 -3.74
CA SER A 159 -21.06 3.12 -2.37
C SER A 159 -20.24 3.88 -1.35
N LYS A 160 -20.87 4.24 -0.23
CA LYS A 160 -20.17 4.88 0.89
C LYS A 160 -19.69 3.80 1.85
N ARG A 161 -18.42 3.87 2.21
CA ARG A 161 -17.70 2.84 2.94
C ARG A 161 -17.01 3.39 4.17
N ILE A 162 -16.85 2.49 5.14
CA ILE A 162 -16.04 2.68 6.34
C ILE A 162 -15.03 1.55 6.39
N ALA A 163 -13.75 1.88 6.27
CA ALA A 163 -12.68 0.94 6.56
C ALA A 163 -12.24 1.08 8.02
N THR A 164 -12.17 -0.04 8.74
CA THR A 164 -11.50 -0.07 10.05
C THR A 164 -10.03 -0.39 9.80
N ILE A 165 -9.15 0.50 10.23
CA ILE A 165 -7.69 0.32 10.11
C ILE A 165 -7.13 0.03 11.49
N ARG A 166 -6.57 -1.15 11.67
CA ARG A 166 -5.87 -1.52 12.90
C ARG A 166 -4.42 -1.05 12.82
N ALA A 167 -3.91 -0.52 13.92
CA ALA A 167 -2.52 -0.12 14.09
C ALA A 167 -1.87 -0.94 15.21
N ASP A 168 -0.78 -1.63 14.89
CA ASP A 168 0.05 -2.35 15.86
C ASP A 168 1.44 -1.71 15.90
N LYS A 169 2.06 -1.68 17.09
CA LYS A 169 3.42 -1.15 17.26
C LYS A 169 4.41 -2.31 17.21
N ILE A 170 5.19 -2.40 16.13
CA ILE A 170 6.18 -3.46 15.88
C ILE A 170 7.56 -2.82 15.82
N ASP A 171 8.48 -3.27 16.68
CA ASP A 171 9.83 -2.70 16.79
C ASP A 171 9.85 -1.17 16.94
N GLY A 172 8.90 -0.65 17.73
CA GLY A 172 8.75 0.79 17.99
C GLY A 172 8.09 1.60 16.88
N ARG A 173 7.76 1.00 15.72
CA ARG A 173 7.11 1.66 14.59
C ARG A 173 5.65 1.24 14.45
N TRP A 174 4.79 2.15 14.01
CA TRP A 174 3.41 1.81 13.68
C TRP A 174 3.34 1.07 12.36
N VAL A 175 2.62 -0.05 12.37
CA VAL A 175 2.25 -0.83 11.20
C VAL A 175 0.72 -0.89 11.17
N THR A 176 0.14 -0.42 10.08
CA THR A 176 -1.32 -0.40 9.90
C THR A 176 -1.79 -1.43 8.89
N CYS A 177 -2.98 -1.99 9.09
CA CYS A 177 -3.65 -2.87 8.12
C CYS A 177 -5.17 -2.63 8.12
N ILE A 178 -5.82 -2.85 6.98
CA ILE A 178 -7.28 -2.86 6.88
C ILE A 178 -7.82 -4.13 7.55
N SER A 179 -8.70 -3.98 8.54
CA SER A 179 -9.34 -5.11 9.24
C SER A 179 -10.74 -5.42 8.75
N SER A 180 -11.48 -4.40 8.30
CA SER A 180 -12.81 -4.57 7.71
C SER A 180 -13.17 -3.40 6.81
N ILE A 181 -14.09 -3.64 5.86
CA ILE A 181 -14.70 -2.61 5.00
C ILE A 181 -16.21 -2.85 4.97
N VAL A 182 -16.98 -1.91 5.50
CA VAL A 182 -18.45 -2.01 5.56
C VAL A 182 -19.11 -0.81 4.87
N PHE A 183 -20.36 -0.94 4.45
CA PHE A 183 -21.21 0.17 4.07
C PHE A 183 -21.41 1.10 5.26
N GLY A 184 -21.35 2.40 5.00
CA GLY A 184 -21.63 3.36 6.06
C GLY A 184 -21.41 4.80 5.62
N GLN A 185 -22.06 5.69 6.35
CA GLN A 185 -21.84 7.12 6.28
C GLN A 185 -21.22 7.58 7.60
N PRO A 186 -20.50 8.72 7.64
CA PRO A 186 -20.09 9.30 8.91
C PRO A 186 -21.33 9.51 9.80
N VAL A 187 -21.32 8.88 10.99
CA VAL A 187 -22.39 9.03 11.98
C VAL A 187 -21.96 10.14 12.95
N GLY A 188 -22.39 11.37 12.71
CA GLY A 188 -22.13 12.51 13.61
C GLY A 188 -21.70 13.79 12.90
N THR A 189 -22.02 14.92 13.54
CA THR A 189 -21.87 16.32 13.11
C THR A 189 -20.55 16.58 12.37
N PRO A 190 -20.53 17.39 11.28
CA PRO A 190 -19.28 17.85 10.67
C PRO A 190 -18.35 18.35 11.77
N LEU A 191 -17.15 17.76 11.88
CA LEU A 191 -16.15 18.21 12.83
C LEU A 191 -15.94 19.72 12.61
N GLU A 192 -16.06 20.46 13.70
CA GLU A 192 -15.67 21.86 13.83
C GLU A 192 -14.39 22.10 13.02
N GLU A 193 -14.47 23.02 12.07
CA GLU A 193 -13.42 23.27 11.09
C GLU A 193 -12.09 23.42 11.81
N LEU A 194 -11.16 22.48 11.58
CA LEU A 194 -9.76 22.65 11.95
C LEU A 194 -9.36 24.08 11.54
N PRO A 195 -8.73 24.87 12.43
CA PRO A 195 -8.51 26.30 12.22
C PRO A 195 -8.04 26.56 10.79
N GLN A 196 -8.86 27.32 10.07
CA GLN A 196 -8.76 27.58 8.63
C GLN A 196 -7.40 28.19 8.28
N GLN A 197 -6.38 27.36 8.10
CA GLN A 197 -5.16 27.74 7.38
C GLN A 197 -4.68 26.68 6.40
N ILE A 198 -5.34 25.53 6.28
CA ILE A 198 -5.00 24.54 5.24
C ILE A 198 -6.31 23.96 4.70
N VAL A 199 -6.44 23.93 3.37
CA VAL A 199 -7.55 23.36 2.58
C VAL A 199 -8.68 24.35 2.20
N ASN A 200 -8.31 25.37 1.41
CA ASN A 200 -9.17 25.81 0.32
C ASN A 200 -8.78 25.01 -0.93
N ILE A 201 -9.47 23.92 -1.24
CA ILE A 201 -9.53 23.37 -2.61
C ILE A 201 -10.99 23.22 -2.99
N THR A 202 -11.54 24.32 -3.49
CA THR A 202 -12.77 24.32 -4.27
C THR A 202 -12.47 23.70 -5.63
N ARG A 203 -13.18 22.61 -5.95
CA ARG A 203 -13.17 21.95 -7.25
C ARG A 203 -13.77 22.90 -8.30
N GLY A 204 -12.91 23.67 -9.01
CA GLY A 204 -13.39 24.68 -9.94
C GLY A 204 -12.32 25.44 -10.76
N LYS A 205 -11.16 24.83 -10.97
CA LYS A 205 -10.16 25.15 -12.01
C LYS A 205 -9.14 24.04 -11.93
N THR A 206 -8.56 23.60 -13.04
CA THR A 206 -7.42 22.68 -13.01
C THR A 206 -6.28 23.38 -12.27
N GLU A 207 -6.18 23.17 -10.96
CA GLU A 207 -5.01 23.57 -10.21
C GLU A 207 -3.83 22.85 -10.85
N ILE A 208 -2.86 23.64 -11.28
CA ILE A 208 -1.56 23.13 -11.66
C ILE A 208 -0.99 22.58 -10.34
N VAL A 209 -1.24 21.30 -10.04
CA VAL A 209 -0.52 20.57 -9.00
C VAL A 209 0.94 20.90 -9.25
N LYS A 210 1.59 21.57 -8.30
CA LYS A 210 2.93 22.12 -8.48
C LYS A 210 3.88 20.94 -8.66
N SER A 211 4.03 20.49 -9.91
CA SER A 211 4.78 19.30 -10.24
C SER A 211 6.21 19.50 -9.78
N GLY A 212 6.74 18.53 -9.04
CA GLY A 212 8.00 18.69 -8.35
C GLY A 212 9.18 18.92 -9.30
N GLY A 213 10.25 19.47 -8.73
CA GLY A 213 11.46 19.85 -9.46
C GLY A 213 12.40 18.67 -9.77
N PRO A 214 13.56 18.93 -10.40
CA PRO A 214 14.51 17.90 -10.81
C PRO A 214 15.16 17.15 -9.63
N VAL A 215 15.12 17.72 -8.41
CA VAL A 215 15.66 17.08 -7.19
C VAL A 215 14.96 15.75 -6.89
N ASN A 216 13.72 15.57 -7.35
CA ASN A 216 13.00 14.32 -7.18
C ASN A 216 13.62 13.13 -7.94
N ALA A 217 14.57 13.37 -8.84
CA ALA A 217 15.35 12.30 -9.46
C ALA A 217 16.17 11.50 -8.42
N LEU A 218 16.49 12.08 -7.26
CA LEU A 218 17.15 11.37 -6.16
C LEU A 218 16.29 10.21 -5.63
N TYR A 219 14.97 10.34 -5.65
CA TYR A 219 14.08 9.23 -5.31
C TYR A 219 14.19 8.08 -6.33
N SER A 220 14.34 8.40 -7.62
CA SER A 220 14.57 7.41 -8.68
C SER A 220 15.95 6.75 -8.61
N VAL A 221 16.95 7.43 -8.05
CA VAL A 221 18.25 6.82 -7.75
C VAL A 221 18.09 5.73 -6.70
N ALA A 222 17.35 6.02 -5.62
CA ALA A 222 17.08 5.03 -4.58
C ALA A 222 16.19 3.88 -5.07
N MET A 223 15.11 4.21 -5.78
CA MET A 223 14.14 3.23 -6.28
C MET A 223 13.53 3.70 -7.62
N PRO A 224 13.65 2.90 -8.70
CA PRO A 224 13.05 3.24 -9.99
C PRO A 224 11.54 3.48 -9.85
N GLY A 225 11.06 4.53 -10.50
CA GLY A 225 9.65 4.93 -10.50
C GLY A 225 9.26 5.85 -9.36
N LEU A 226 9.97 5.85 -8.23
CA LEU A 226 9.59 6.66 -7.06
C LEU A 226 9.63 8.16 -7.36
N GLY A 227 10.65 8.63 -8.09
CA GLY A 227 10.74 10.03 -8.50
C GLY A 227 9.64 10.47 -9.48
N ASN A 228 9.14 9.53 -10.30
CA ASN A 228 8.10 9.81 -11.30
C ASN A 228 6.75 10.16 -10.65
N TYR A 229 6.49 9.63 -9.44
CA TYR A 229 5.32 10.01 -8.63
C TYR A 229 5.30 11.50 -8.30
N TYR A 230 6.47 12.10 -8.03
CA TYR A 230 6.57 13.49 -7.57
C TYR A 230 6.73 14.53 -8.69
N VAL A 231 7.08 14.12 -9.92
CA VAL A 231 7.25 15.06 -11.06
C VAL A 231 6.15 14.94 -12.12
N GLY A 232 5.26 13.95 -12.00
CA GLY A 232 4.25 13.62 -13.01
C GLY A 232 2.83 13.51 -12.46
N LYS A 233 1.93 12.92 -13.26
CA LYS A 233 0.60 12.52 -12.79
C LYS A 233 0.77 11.35 -11.81
N LYS A 234 0.02 11.34 -10.71
CA LYS A 234 -0.01 10.23 -9.74
C LYS A 234 -0.48 8.95 -10.46
N ARG A 235 0.48 8.15 -10.92
CA ARG A 235 0.32 6.84 -11.57
C ARG A 235 1.11 5.82 -10.73
N PRO A 236 0.81 4.52 -10.81
CA PRO A 236 1.46 3.47 -10.03
C PRO A 236 2.88 3.19 -10.52
N TYR A 237 3.78 4.17 -10.41
CA TYR A 237 5.17 4.06 -10.85
C TYR A 237 5.99 3.09 -9.98
N TRP A 238 5.47 2.65 -8.82
CA TRP A 238 6.09 1.63 -7.98
C TRP A 238 6.31 0.29 -8.71
N ILE A 239 5.51 -0.02 -9.74
CA ILE A 239 5.67 -1.21 -10.58
C ILE A 239 7.04 -1.23 -11.27
N ILE A 240 7.54 -0.06 -11.69
CA ILE A 240 8.87 0.09 -12.29
C ILE A 240 9.95 -0.34 -11.29
N GLY A 241 9.76 0.00 -10.01
CA GLY A 241 10.64 -0.42 -8.92
C GLY A 241 10.64 -1.94 -8.73
N VAL A 242 9.45 -2.57 -8.68
CA VAL A 242 9.32 -4.03 -8.54
C VAL A 242 10.00 -4.77 -9.70
N VAL A 243 9.75 -4.34 -10.94
CA VAL A 243 10.38 -4.92 -12.13
C VAL A 243 11.90 -4.70 -12.10
N GLY A 244 12.35 -3.48 -11.78
CA GLY A 244 13.77 -3.14 -11.69
C GLY A 244 14.53 -4.00 -10.68
N TYR A 245 14.00 -4.12 -9.46
CA TYR A 245 14.60 -4.97 -8.42
C TYR A 245 14.53 -6.46 -8.75
N GLY A 246 13.43 -6.92 -9.36
CA GLY A 246 13.30 -8.31 -9.80
C GLY A 246 14.37 -8.69 -10.82
N LEU A 247 14.58 -7.86 -11.84
CA LEU A 247 15.62 -8.07 -12.85
C LEU A 247 17.03 -8.06 -12.24
N MET A 248 17.35 -7.07 -11.41
CA MET A 248 18.67 -6.95 -10.77
C MET A 248 18.94 -8.10 -9.81
N GLY A 249 17.97 -8.43 -8.94
CA GLY A 249 18.09 -9.51 -7.98
C GLY A 249 18.25 -10.87 -8.64
N TYR A 250 17.41 -11.18 -9.65
CA TYR A 250 17.53 -12.43 -10.39
C TYR A 250 18.81 -12.50 -11.20
N GLY A 251 19.24 -11.39 -11.84
CA GLY A 251 20.50 -11.31 -12.55
C GLY A 251 21.72 -11.56 -11.65
N ILE A 252 21.74 -11.02 -10.43
CA ILE A 252 22.80 -11.28 -9.44
C ILE A 252 22.76 -12.75 -8.98
N ALA A 253 21.59 -13.30 -8.70
CA ALA A 253 21.45 -14.71 -8.32
C ALA A 253 21.97 -15.63 -9.44
N SER A 254 21.62 -15.36 -10.70
CA SER A 254 22.17 -16.09 -11.86
C SER A 254 23.68 -15.95 -11.97
N HIS A 255 24.26 -14.78 -11.65
CA HIS A 255 25.71 -14.59 -11.63
C HIS A 255 26.40 -15.52 -10.62
N VAL A 256 25.85 -15.57 -9.39
CA VAL A 256 26.38 -16.42 -8.32
C VAL A 256 26.28 -17.89 -8.70
N LEU A 257 25.14 -18.31 -9.27
CA LEU A 257 24.94 -19.68 -9.75
C LEU A 257 25.90 -20.03 -10.89
N SER A 258 26.14 -19.11 -11.82
CA SER A 258 27.10 -19.27 -12.91
C SER A 258 28.51 -19.52 -12.37
N LYS A 259 28.98 -18.72 -11.40
CA LYS A 259 30.29 -18.91 -10.75
C LYS A 259 30.38 -20.26 -10.03
N LYS A 260 29.34 -20.64 -9.29
CA LYS A 260 29.31 -21.94 -8.60
C LYS A 260 29.45 -23.10 -9.59
N GLN A 261 28.72 -23.06 -10.70
CA GLN A 261 28.76 -24.09 -11.73
C GLN A 261 30.08 -24.11 -12.48
N TYR A 262 30.70 -22.94 -12.68
CA TYR A 262 32.02 -22.84 -13.29
C TYR A 262 33.10 -23.49 -12.41
N ASN A 263 33.03 -23.28 -11.08
CA ASN A 263 33.94 -23.95 -10.16
C ASN A 263 33.74 -25.47 -10.19
N GLN A 264 32.49 -25.95 -10.22
CA GLN A 264 32.19 -27.38 -10.39
C GLN A 264 32.72 -27.95 -11.71
N TYR A 265 32.63 -27.19 -12.80
CA TYR A 265 33.25 -27.54 -14.08
C TYR A 265 34.78 -27.71 -13.94
N SER A 266 35.46 -26.83 -13.20
CA SER A 266 36.91 -26.90 -13.02
C SER A 266 37.37 -28.07 -12.15
N GLU A 267 36.48 -28.61 -11.31
CA GLU A 267 36.76 -29.73 -10.40
C GLU A 267 36.31 -31.09 -10.97
N ALA A 268 35.48 -31.09 -12.02
CA ALA A 268 34.90 -32.31 -12.58
C ALA A 268 35.93 -33.15 -13.33
N SER A 269 35.90 -34.47 -13.10
CA SER A 269 36.83 -35.43 -13.74
C SER A 269 36.20 -36.21 -14.90
N SER A 270 34.86 -36.21 -15.03
CA SER A 270 34.16 -36.91 -16.11
C SER A 270 33.73 -35.96 -17.22
N GLN A 271 33.87 -36.40 -18.48
CA GLN A 271 33.52 -35.55 -19.64
C GLN A 271 32.04 -35.14 -19.65
N SER A 272 31.15 -36.02 -19.17
CA SER A 272 29.72 -35.74 -19.08
C SER A 272 29.43 -34.60 -18.09
N GLU A 273 30.05 -34.63 -16.91
CA GLU A 273 29.88 -33.60 -15.88
C GLU A 273 30.51 -32.27 -16.31
N ILE A 274 31.69 -32.33 -16.93
CA ILE A 274 32.37 -31.17 -17.51
C ILE A 274 31.43 -30.44 -18.48
N ASN A 275 30.82 -31.18 -19.43
CA ASN A 275 29.92 -30.59 -20.42
C ASN A 275 28.66 -29.98 -19.79
N ASP A 276 28.05 -30.68 -18.81
CA ASP A 276 26.83 -30.22 -18.15
C ASP A 276 27.08 -28.95 -17.29
N TYR A 277 28.12 -28.96 -16.45
CA TYR A 277 28.46 -27.81 -15.62
C TYR A 277 28.86 -26.60 -16.47
N TYR A 278 29.62 -26.81 -17.55
CA TYR A 278 29.97 -25.74 -18.48
C TYR A 278 28.74 -25.14 -19.15
N ALA A 279 27.83 -25.97 -19.66
CA ALA A 279 26.60 -25.49 -20.31
C ALA A 279 25.70 -24.70 -19.34
N LYS A 280 25.54 -25.18 -18.11
CA LYS A 280 24.78 -24.50 -17.06
C LYS A 280 25.43 -23.17 -16.67
N ALA A 281 26.75 -23.17 -16.46
CA ALA A 281 27.51 -21.96 -16.10
C ALA A 281 27.37 -20.89 -17.18
N ASN A 282 27.50 -21.27 -18.45
CA ASN A 282 27.38 -20.35 -19.59
C ASN A 282 25.96 -19.81 -19.73
N ARG A 283 24.93 -20.65 -19.59
CA ARG A 283 23.52 -20.20 -19.64
C ARG A 283 23.24 -19.17 -18.54
N ASN A 284 23.64 -19.46 -17.30
CA ASN A 284 23.43 -18.55 -16.18
C ASN A 284 24.24 -17.26 -16.30
N HIS A 285 25.43 -17.31 -16.91
CA HIS A 285 26.22 -16.12 -17.23
C HIS A 285 25.49 -15.21 -18.22
N LEU A 286 24.97 -15.78 -19.31
CA LEU A 286 24.21 -15.03 -20.31
C LEU A 286 22.94 -14.41 -19.74
N VAL A 287 22.16 -15.19 -18.98
CA VAL A 287 20.95 -14.70 -18.29
C VAL A 287 21.30 -13.57 -17.34
N SER A 288 22.36 -13.73 -16.53
CA SER A 288 22.84 -12.70 -15.61
C SER A 288 23.16 -11.38 -16.33
N ASN A 289 24.01 -11.44 -17.36
CA ASN A 289 24.43 -10.26 -18.11
C ASN A 289 23.23 -9.55 -18.76
N TYR A 290 22.31 -10.32 -19.36
CA TYR A 290 21.12 -9.77 -19.98
C TYR A 290 20.24 -9.01 -18.97
N LEU A 291 19.89 -9.66 -17.85
CA LEU A 291 18.98 -9.09 -16.87
C LEU A 291 19.56 -7.89 -16.14
N ILE A 292 20.84 -7.94 -15.76
CA ILE A 292 21.53 -6.79 -15.14
C ILE A 292 21.57 -5.62 -16.12
N THR A 293 21.86 -5.87 -17.40
CA THR A 293 21.92 -4.81 -18.43
C THR A 293 20.54 -4.17 -18.64
N VAL A 294 19.48 -4.98 -18.78
CA VAL A 294 18.12 -4.48 -18.94
C VAL A 294 17.67 -3.72 -17.69
N GLY A 295 17.91 -4.28 -16.50
CA GLY A 295 17.59 -3.65 -15.21
C GLY A 295 18.30 -2.31 -15.03
N ALA A 296 19.61 -2.24 -15.29
CA ALA A 296 20.38 -1.01 -15.22
C ALA A 296 19.91 0.04 -16.23
N THR A 297 19.60 -0.37 -17.47
CA THR A 297 19.08 0.54 -18.51
C THR A 297 17.74 1.14 -18.12
N LEU A 298 16.83 0.33 -17.59
CA LEU A 298 15.54 0.77 -17.07
C LEU A 298 15.72 1.77 -15.92
N TRP A 299 16.64 1.48 -14.99
CA TRP A 299 16.95 2.34 -13.85
C TRP A 299 17.46 3.73 -14.29
N VAL A 300 18.45 3.76 -15.19
CA VAL A 300 19.01 5.01 -15.73
C VAL A 300 17.95 5.80 -16.51
N SER A 301 17.15 5.12 -17.32
CA SER A 301 16.07 5.75 -18.09
C SER A 301 15.04 6.44 -17.20
N ASP A 302 14.69 5.81 -16.07
CA ASP A 302 13.77 6.40 -15.09
C ASP A 302 14.34 7.68 -14.46
N ILE A 303 15.60 7.64 -14.00
CA ILE A 303 16.30 8.81 -13.43
C ILE A 303 16.32 9.97 -14.43
N VAL A 304 16.71 9.71 -15.68
CA VAL A 304 16.77 10.73 -16.75
C VAL A 304 15.37 11.30 -17.03
N THR A 305 14.36 10.45 -17.07
CA THR A 305 12.96 10.86 -17.28
C THR A 305 12.48 11.77 -16.15
N VAL A 306 12.75 11.42 -14.90
CA VAL A 306 12.35 12.24 -13.74
C VAL A 306 13.07 13.57 -13.73
N PHE A 307 14.37 13.56 -13.98
CA PHE A 307 15.18 14.78 -14.03
C PHE A 307 14.70 15.74 -15.14
N THR A 308 14.50 15.23 -16.35
CA THR A 308 14.04 16.05 -17.50
C THR A 308 12.62 16.59 -17.31
N LYS A 309 11.70 15.79 -16.75
CA LYS A 309 10.36 16.27 -16.35
C LYS A 309 10.45 17.34 -15.27
N GLY A 310 11.25 17.11 -14.23
CA GLY A 310 11.48 18.07 -13.16
C GLY A 310 12.04 19.41 -13.65
N LEU A 311 12.97 19.39 -14.62
CA LEU A 311 13.46 20.60 -15.28
C LEU A 311 12.34 21.35 -16.02
N LYS A 312 11.49 20.63 -16.78
CA LYS A 312 10.33 21.22 -17.48
C LYS A 312 9.34 21.85 -16.49
N ASN A 313 9.07 21.18 -15.36
CA ASN A 313 8.18 21.70 -14.31
C ASN A 313 8.74 22.97 -13.67
N LYS A 314 10.05 23.00 -13.36
CA LYS A 314 10.72 24.19 -12.80
C LYS A 314 10.67 25.39 -13.74
N ARG A 315 10.72 25.17 -15.06
CA ARG A 315 10.59 26.23 -16.08
C ARG A 315 9.16 26.75 -16.21
N LYS A 316 8.14 25.90 -16.05
CA LYS A 316 6.72 26.30 -16.12
C LYS A 316 6.22 27.03 -14.87
N ASN A 317 6.89 26.81 -13.73
CA ASN A 317 6.56 27.39 -12.43
C ASN A 317 7.39 28.66 -12.11
N LYS A 318 8.16 29.18 -13.08
CA LYS A 318 8.84 30.47 -13.04
C LYS A 318 8.10 31.44 -13.96
#